data_AF-A0A521WBH1-F1
#
_entry.id   AF-A0A521WBH1-F1
#
_cell.length_a   1.000
_cell.length_b   1.000
_cell.length_c   1.000
_cell.angle_alpha   90.00
_cell.angle_beta   90.00
_cell.angle_gamma   90.00
#
_symmetry.space_group_name_H-M   'P 1'
#
loop_
_entity.id
_entity.type
_entity.pdbx_description
1 polymer ?
#
loop_
_entity_poly.entity_id
_entity_poly.type
_entity_poly.pdbx_seq_one_letter_code
_entity_poly.pdbx_strand_id
1 'polypeptide(L)'
;YESCSFRTNGTGTFRGLNGATPFIGDAGQLERVEEVRLEMLVEKWKISPVLNAMKTAHPYDEVAYDLYSLENRLGNAGAGTIGTLATPESLEKFLQRLRKRLHTGAFRFTGRRAATIRRVAVCGGSGSELIRTAIAAGADAYVTADIKYHTFQDAESNIALIDAGHFETESPIIPKLVSYFTKQLTGLGEQIPVFASTTMSNPVCYYS
;
A
#
# COMPACT_ATOMS: atom_id res chain seq x y z
N TYR A 1 -10.21 -14.14 7.62
CA TYR A 1 -10.44 -14.24 9.08
C TYR A 1 -10.85 -12.88 9.58
N GLU A 2 -11.69 -12.83 10.61
CA GLU A 2 -12.16 -11.60 11.27
C GLU A 2 -11.98 -11.76 12.78
N SER A 3 -11.82 -10.65 13.52
CA SER A 3 -11.72 -10.63 15.00
C SER A 3 -10.67 -11.57 15.59
N CYS A 4 -9.49 -11.64 14.95
CA CYS A 4 -8.40 -12.52 15.36
C CYS A 4 -7.75 -12.03 16.66
N SER A 5 -7.65 -12.90 17.66
CA SER A 5 -6.93 -12.65 18.91
C SER A 5 -6.37 -13.93 19.50
N PHE A 6 -5.37 -13.80 20.37
CA PHE A 6 -4.83 -14.87 21.19
C PHE A 6 -5.02 -14.54 22.67
N ARG A 7 -5.28 -15.54 23.50
CA ARG A 7 -5.60 -15.36 24.93
C ARG A 7 -4.78 -16.32 25.78
N THR A 8 -4.18 -15.79 26.85
CA THR A 8 -3.48 -16.59 27.85
C THR A 8 -3.98 -16.21 29.25
N ASN A 9 -4.40 -17.18 30.05
CA ASN A 9 -4.74 -16.94 31.45
C ASN A 9 -3.47 -16.76 32.28
N GLY A 10 -3.50 -15.86 33.25
CA GLY A 10 -2.40 -15.60 34.16
C GLY A 10 -2.87 -15.00 35.48
N THR A 11 -1.91 -14.64 36.32
CA THR A 11 -2.18 -13.95 37.58
C THR A 11 -1.60 -12.55 37.53
N GLY A 12 -2.48 -11.55 37.58
CA GLY A 12 -2.11 -10.15 37.77
C GLY A 12 -1.84 -9.87 39.24
N THR A 13 -0.86 -9.02 39.52
CA THR A 13 -0.58 -8.56 40.88
C THR A 13 -0.45 -7.06 40.92
N PHE A 14 -1.13 -6.40 41.85
CA PHE A 14 -1.03 -4.96 42.03
C PHE A 14 -1.20 -4.59 43.50
N ARG A 15 -0.76 -3.39 43.86
CA ARG A 15 -0.98 -2.79 45.18
C ARG A 15 -1.47 -1.37 44.98
N GLY A 16 -2.73 -1.11 45.33
CA GLY A 16 -3.28 0.24 45.30
C GLY A 16 -2.49 1.16 46.23
N LEU A 17 -2.14 2.36 45.78
CA LEU A 17 -1.53 3.37 46.63
C LEU A 17 -2.53 3.86 47.70
N ASN A 18 -2.03 4.45 48.79
CA ASN A 18 -2.88 5.04 49.81
C ASN A 18 -3.80 6.12 49.18
N GLY A 19 -5.12 5.92 49.28
CA GLY A 19 -6.13 6.80 48.69
C GLY A 19 -6.63 6.37 47.30
N ALA A 20 -6.12 5.28 46.72
CA ALA A 20 -6.68 4.70 45.50
C ALA A 20 -8.00 3.96 45.80
N THR A 21 -8.91 3.95 44.83
CA THR A 21 -10.15 3.15 44.82
C THR A 21 -10.01 2.02 43.80
N PRO A 22 -9.29 0.92 44.13
CA PRO A 22 -9.09 -0.17 43.19
C PRO A 22 -10.42 -0.85 42.86
N PHE A 23 -10.55 -1.34 41.62
CA PHE A 23 -11.73 -2.08 41.19
C PHE A 23 -11.89 -3.41 41.94
N ILE A 24 -10.77 -4.03 42.37
CA ILE A 24 -10.71 -5.26 43.18
C ILE A 24 -9.73 -5.05 44.35
N GLY A 25 -10.14 -5.44 45.56
CA GLY A 25 -9.28 -5.47 46.76
C GLY A 25 -9.21 -4.17 47.57
N ASP A 26 -8.27 -4.10 48.51
CA ASP A 26 -8.10 -2.96 49.43
C ASP A 26 -6.79 -2.18 49.16
N ALA A 27 -6.84 -0.85 49.33
CA ALA A 27 -5.66 0.00 49.20
C ALA A 27 -4.54 -0.39 50.19
N GLY A 28 -3.29 -0.40 49.72
CA GLY A 28 -2.11 -0.76 50.51
C GLY A 28 -1.80 -2.26 50.61
N GLN A 29 -2.74 -3.14 50.22
CA GLN A 29 -2.54 -4.60 50.19
C GLN A 29 -2.06 -5.07 48.80
N LEU A 30 -1.24 -6.12 48.78
CA LEU A 30 -0.88 -6.77 47.52
C LEU A 30 -1.99 -7.73 47.12
N GLU A 31 -2.69 -7.38 46.05
CA GLU A 31 -3.74 -8.20 45.47
C GLU A 31 -3.20 -9.15 44.42
N ARG A 32 -3.87 -10.30 44.27
CA ARG A 32 -3.63 -11.27 43.21
C ARG A 32 -4.96 -11.64 42.57
N VAL A 33 -5.06 -11.43 41.26
CA VAL A 33 -6.31 -11.65 40.50
C VAL A 33 -6.04 -12.53 39.29
N GLU A 34 -7.01 -13.36 38.93
CA GLU A 34 -6.97 -14.06 37.64
C GLU A 34 -7.20 -13.06 36.52
N GLU A 35 -6.29 -13.04 35.55
CA GLU A 35 -6.36 -12.15 34.40
C GLU A 35 -6.21 -12.92 33.09
N VAL A 36 -6.65 -12.29 32.00
CA VAL A 36 -6.46 -12.77 30.64
C VAL A 36 -5.57 -11.79 29.89
N ARG A 37 -4.38 -12.23 29.48
CA ARG A 37 -3.56 -11.52 28.51
C ARG A 37 -4.16 -11.72 27.12
N LEU A 38 -4.69 -10.64 26.54
CA LEU A 38 -5.26 -10.60 25.20
C LEU A 38 -4.26 -9.99 24.22
N GLU A 39 -3.99 -10.68 23.12
CA GLU A 39 -3.03 -10.27 22.09
C GLU A 39 -3.71 -10.19 20.73
N MET A 40 -3.44 -9.12 19.98
CA MET A 40 -3.96 -8.92 18.64
C MET A 40 -2.99 -8.11 17.77
N LEU A 41 -3.08 -8.29 16.46
CA LEU A 41 -2.34 -7.46 15.49
C LEU A 41 -3.14 -6.23 15.14
N VAL A 42 -2.47 -5.09 15.04
CA VAL A 42 -3.10 -3.81 14.66
C VAL A 42 -2.24 -3.10 13.61
N GLU A 43 -2.89 -2.53 12.61
CA GLU A 43 -2.23 -1.66 11.63
C GLU A 43 -1.80 -0.36 12.32
N LYS A 44 -0.60 0.16 11.99
CA LYS A 44 -0.02 1.32 12.68
C LYS A 44 -0.97 2.53 12.74
N TRP A 45 -1.71 2.80 11.66
CA TRP A 45 -2.65 3.94 11.59
C TRP A 45 -3.96 3.71 12.36
N LYS A 46 -4.23 2.48 12.83
CA LYS A 46 -5.40 2.13 13.66
C LYS A 46 -5.09 2.05 15.16
N ILE A 47 -3.85 2.29 15.58
CA ILE A 47 -3.46 2.20 17.00
C ILE A 47 -4.34 3.10 17.88
N SER A 48 -4.44 4.40 17.57
CA SER A 48 -5.21 5.34 18.39
C SER A 48 -6.70 4.96 18.54
N PRO A 49 -7.47 4.67 17.46
CA PRO A 49 -8.85 4.25 17.63
C PRO A 49 -9.01 2.92 18.37
N VAL A 50 -8.11 1.95 18.18
CA VAL A 50 -8.14 0.68 18.91
C VAL A 50 -7.86 0.87 20.40
N LEU A 51 -6.86 1.68 20.75
CA LEU A 51 -6.57 1.99 22.16
C LEU A 51 -7.72 2.70 22.85
N ASN A 52 -8.39 3.63 22.17
CA ASN A 52 -9.57 4.30 22.71
C ASN A 52 -10.71 3.29 22.95
N ALA A 53 -11.00 2.45 21.97
CA ALA A 53 -12.04 1.41 22.11
C ALA A 53 -11.72 0.42 23.25
N MET A 54 -10.46 0.00 23.37
CA MET A 54 -9.99 -0.85 24.46
C MET A 54 -10.22 -0.18 25.82
N LYS A 55 -9.77 1.07 25.99
CA LYS A 55 -9.93 1.81 27.25
C LYS A 55 -11.41 2.00 27.63
N THR A 56 -12.27 2.31 26.67
CA THR A 56 -13.71 2.47 26.90
C THR A 56 -14.39 1.16 27.30
N ALA A 57 -13.93 0.02 26.76
CA ALA A 57 -14.51 -1.29 27.04
C ALA A 57 -13.91 -1.99 28.27
N HIS A 58 -12.76 -1.52 28.75
CA HIS A 58 -12.04 -2.16 29.86
C HIS A 58 -12.72 -1.84 31.21
N PRO A 59 -12.82 -2.80 32.15
CA PRO A 59 -13.46 -2.57 33.44
C PRO A 59 -12.66 -1.67 34.39
N TYR A 60 -11.36 -1.53 34.15
CA TYR A 60 -10.47 -0.71 34.99
C TYR A 60 -10.29 0.70 34.42
N ASP A 61 -10.22 1.70 35.30
CA ASP A 61 -9.93 3.09 34.93
C ASP A 61 -8.54 3.24 34.29
N GLU A 62 -7.54 2.58 34.87
CA GLU A 62 -6.17 2.53 34.34
C GLU A 62 -5.92 1.16 33.69
N VAL A 63 -5.77 1.16 32.37
CA VAL A 63 -5.59 -0.07 31.57
C VAL A 63 -4.10 -0.29 31.29
N ALA A 64 -3.57 -1.41 31.77
CA ALA A 64 -2.23 -1.86 31.41
C ALA A 64 -2.23 -2.50 30.01
N TYR A 65 -1.38 -2.00 29.11
CA TYR A 65 -1.18 -2.56 27.77
C TYR A 65 0.22 -2.27 27.26
N ASP A 66 0.69 -3.11 26.33
CA ASP A 66 1.95 -2.95 25.63
C ASP A 66 1.73 -2.79 24.12
N LEU A 67 2.61 -2.05 23.46
CA LEU A 67 2.68 -1.97 22.00
C LEU A 67 4.02 -2.48 21.49
N TYR A 68 4.00 -3.60 20.77
CA TYR A 68 5.18 -4.19 20.16
C TYR A 68 5.20 -3.88 18.66
N SER A 69 6.30 -3.28 18.18
CA SER A 69 6.54 -3.13 16.75
C SER A 69 6.97 -4.48 16.17
N LEU A 70 6.33 -4.88 15.08
CA LEU A 70 6.62 -6.14 14.41
C LEU A 70 7.17 -5.89 13.00
N GLU A 71 7.94 -6.84 12.48
CA GLU A 71 8.46 -6.80 11.11
C GLU A 71 7.47 -7.35 10.06
N ASN A 72 6.26 -7.71 10.51
CA ASN A 72 5.19 -8.18 9.64
C ASN A 72 4.94 -7.18 8.51
N ARG A 73 5.00 -7.66 7.27
CA ARG A 73 4.69 -6.85 6.09
C ARG A 73 3.19 -6.88 5.81
N LEU A 74 2.64 -5.72 5.49
CA LEU A 74 1.30 -5.60 4.92
C LEU A 74 1.31 -6.30 3.55
N GLY A 75 0.65 -7.45 3.44
CA GLY A 75 0.65 -8.25 2.20
C GLY A 75 -0.08 -7.60 1.02
N ASN A 76 -0.81 -6.50 1.26
CA ASN A 76 -1.68 -5.85 0.30
C ASN A 76 -1.28 -4.41 -0.05
N ALA A 77 -0.09 -3.95 0.38
CA ALA A 77 0.37 -2.59 0.14
C ALA A 77 1.84 -2.57 -0.30
N GLY A 78 2.16 -1.70 -1.27
CA GLY A 78 3.49 -1.53 -1.83
C GLY A 78 3.49 -0.61 -3.03
N ALA A 79 4.69 -0.28 -3.52
CA ALA A 79 4.86 0.48 -4.75
C ALA A 79 4.83 -0.45 -5.97
N GLY A 80 4.03 -0.07 -6.97
CA GLY A 80 3.86 -0.82 -8.20
C GLY A 80 3.03 -2.11 -8.06
N THR A 81 2.82 -2.77 -9.19
CA THR A 81 2.12 -4.06 -9.27
C THR A 81 2.68 -4.89 -10.42
N ILE A 82 2.55 -6.22 -10.33
CA ILE A 82 2.93 -7.14 -11.41
C ILE A 82 1.71 -7.99 -11.78
N GLY A 83 1.46 -8.09 -13.08
CA GLY A 83 0.36 -8.87 -13.64
C GLY A 83 0.82 -9.78 -14.77
N THR A 84 -0.08 -10.64 -15.22
CA THR A 84 0.15 -11.54 -16.37
C THR A 84 -0.88 -11.26 -17.45
N LEU A 85 -0.41 -11.02 -18.67
CA LEU A 85 -1.26 -10.93 -19.85
C LEU A 85 -1.90 -12.29 -20.13
N ALA A 86 -3.18 -12.28 -20.50
CA ALA A 86 -3.92 -13.49 -20.85
C ALA A 86 -3.28 -14.22 -22.04
N THR A 87 -2.85 -13.45 -23.04
CA THR A 87 -2.14 -13.96 -24.23
C THR A 87 -0.77 -13.26 -24.31
N PRO A 88 0.34 -14.02 -24.35
CA PRO A 88 1.65 -13.45 -24.59
C PRO A 88 1.71 -12.72 -25.93
N GLU A 89 2.40 -11.59 -25.99
CA GLU A 89 2.55 -10.80 -27.21
C GLU A 89 4.01 -10.39 -27.44
N SER A 90 4.39 -10.13 -28.70
CA SER A 90 5.71 -9.58 -29.01
C SER A 90 5.91 -8.22 -28.34
N LEU A 91 7.16 -7.85 -28.02
CA LEU A 91 7.50 -6.51 -27.51
C LEU A 91 6.88 -5.39 -28.35
N GLU A 92 6.94 -5.46 -29.68
CA GLU A 92 6.37 -4.42 -30.54
C GLU A 92 4.86 -4.20 -30.34
N LYS A 93 4.07 -5.29 -30.34
CA LYS A 93 2.63 -5.25 -30.04
C LYS A 93 2.35 -4.68 -28.64
N PHE A 94 3.15 -5.07 -27.65
CA PHE A 94 3.04 -4.54 -26.29
C PHE A 94 3.25 -3.02 -26.26
N LEU A 95 4.31 -2.51 -26.91
CA LEU A 95 4.59 -1.07 -26.97
C LEU A 95 3.49 -0.29 -27.71
N GLN A 96 2.97 -0.83 -28.82
CA GLN A 96 1.84 -0.22 -29.53
C GLN A 96 0.58 -0.14 -28.65
N ARG A 97 0.29 -1.21 -27.89
CA ARG A 97 -0.83 -1.23 -26.95
C ARG A 97 -0.62 -0.23 -25.81
N LEU A 98 0.59 -0.16 -25.27
CA LEU A 98 0.94 0.77 -24.19
C LEU A 98 0.74 2.22 -24.63
N ARG A 99 1.24 2.58 -25.82
CA ARG A 99 1.07 3.92 -26.41
C ARG A 99 -0.40 4.33 -26.48
N LYS A 100 -1.26 3.42 -26.97
CA LYS A 100 -2.71 3.67 -27.07
C LYS A 100 -3.36 3.79 -25.70
N ARG A 101 -2.99 2.96 -24.73
CA ARG A 101 -3.63 2.93 -23.40
C ARG A 101 -3.24 4.12 -22.52
N LEU A 102 -2.00 4.58 -22.62
CA LEU A 102 -1.51 5.74 -21.87
C LEU A 102 -1.72 7.07 -22.61
N HIS A 103 -2.25 7.03 -23.84
CA HIS A 103 -2.45 8.22 -24.68
C HIS A 103 -1.19 9.08 -24.82
N THR A 104 -0.03 8.41 -24.89
CA THR A 104 1.27 9.06 -24.92
C THR A 104 1.77 9.26 -26.36
N GLY A 105 2.34 10.44 -26.62
CA GLY A 105 2.87 10.82 -27.94
C GLY A 105 4.09 10.01 -28.33
N ALA A 106 5.04 9.86 -27.40
CA ALA A 106 6.27 9.08 -27.55
C ALA A 106 6.78 8.64 -26.17
N PHE A 107 7.58 7.59 -26.14
CA PHE A 107 8.28 7.14 -24.94
C PHE A 107 9.60 6.47 -25.29
N ARG A 108 10.48 6.34 -24.29
CA ARG A 108 11.78 5.68 -24.42
C ARG A 108 11.67 4.25 -23.91
N PHE A 109 12.38 3.32 -24.53
CA PHE A 109 12.45 1.95 -24.04
C PHE A 109 13.77 1.26 -24.43
N THR A 110 14.10 0.22 -23.69
CA THR A 110 15.13 -0.76 -24.04
C THR A 110 14.57 -2.18 -23.89
N GLY A 111 15.21 -3.15 -24.52
CA GLY A 111 14.84 -4.56 -24.45
C GLY A 111 15.03 -5.29 -25.78
N ARG A 112 15.15 -6.62 -25.69
CA ARG A 112 15.35 -7.48 -26.85
C ARG A 112 14.13 -7.43 -27.77
N ARG A 113 14.32 -7.08 -29.05
CA ARG A 113 13.21 -6.98 -30.03
C ARG A 113 12.44 -8.29 -30.22
N ALA A 114 13.12 -9.43 -30.10
CA ALA A 114 12.52 -10.76 -30.16
C ALA A 114 11.85 -11.20 -28.85
N ALA A 115 11.80 -10.36 -27.82
CA ALA A 115 11.20 -10.71 -26.55
C ALA A 115 9.68 -10.93 -26.67
N THR A 116 9.21 -11.96 -25.97
CA THR A 116 7.79 -12.21 -25.75
C THR A 116 7.43 -11.64 -24.38
N ILE A 117 6.39 -10.81 -24.33
CA ILE A 117 5.91 -10.15 -23.11
C ILE A 117 4.67 -10.88 -22.62
N ARG A 118 4.72 -11.34 -21.37
CA ARG A 118 3.60 -11.95 -20.66
C ARG A 118 3.46 -11.37 -19.26
N ARG A 119 4.52 -11.38 -18.47
CA ARG A 119 4.55 -10.83 -17.11
C ARG A 119 4.99 -9.39 -17.15
N VAL A 120 4.15 -8.48 -16.67
CA VAL A 120 4.37 -7.04 -16.77
C VAL A 120 4.31 -6.43 -15.39
N ALA A 121 5.42 -5.85 -14.95
CA ALA A 121 5.45 -4.98 -13.79
C ALA A 121 5.14 -3.53 -14.21
N VAL A 122 4.45 -2.79 -13.36
CA VAL A 122 4.15 -1.37 -13.58
C VAL A 122 4.32 -0.60 -12.27
N CYS A 123 4.89 0.61 -12.34
CA CYS A 123 4.87 1.59 -11.26
C CYS A 123 4.71 2.97 -11.89
N GLY A 124 3.59 3.64 -11.60
CA GLY A 124 3.38 5.01 -12.07
C GLY A 124 4.40 5.97 -11.48
N GLY A 125 4.71 7.03 -12.22
CA GLY A 125 5.67 8.04 -11.80
C GLY A 125 7.11 7.51 -11.71
N SER A 126 7.86 8.04 -10.75
CA SER A 126 9.30 7.83 -10.57
C SER A 126 9.62 6.50 -9.89
N GLY A 127 9.48 5.37 -10.59
CA GLY A 127 9.68 4.01 -10.05
C GLY A 127 10.98 3.33 -10.51
N SER A 128 11.98 4.10 -10.96
CA SER A 128 13.22 3.58 -11.55
C SER A 128 14.00 2.61 -10.63
N GLU A 129 13.92 2.82 -9.32
CA GLU A 129 14.58 2.04 -8.26
C GLU A 129 14.00 0.63 -8.09
N LEU A 130 12.75 0.41 -8.52
CA LEU A 130 12.08 -0.89 -8.41
C LEU A 130 12.45 -1.86 -9.53
N ILE A 131 13.32 -1.47 -10.47
CA ILE A 131 13.71 -2.33 -11.59
C ILE A 131 14.28 -3.68 -11.13
N ARG A 132 15.12 -3.69 -10.09
CA ARG A 132 15.68 -4.93 -9.54
C ARG A 132 14.59 -5.82 -8.95
N THR A 133 13.59 -5.22 -8.30
CA THR A 133 12.42 -5.91 -7.77
C THR A 133 11.58 -6.50 -8.90
N ALA A 134 11.37 -5.78 -10.00
CA ALA A 134 10.65 -6.26 -11.17
C ALA A 134 11.36 -7.44 -11.84
N ILE A 135 12.69 -7.35 -12.01
CA ILE A 135 13.52 -8.44 -12.53
C ILE A 135 13.45 -9.67 -11.61
N ALA A 136 13.63 -9.49 -10.30
CA ALA A 136 13.56 -10.58 -9.33
C ALA A 136 12.17 -11.22 -9.27
N ALA A 137 11.11 -10.46 -9.53
CA ALA A 137 9.76 -10.97 -9.65
C ALA A 137 9.52 -11.76 -10.96
N GLY A 138 10.46 -11.74 -11.91
CA GLY A 138 10.37 -12.41 -13.20
C GLY A 138 9.45 -11.71 -14.19
N ALA A 139 9.45 -10.38 -14.20
CA ALA A 139 8.74 -9.59 -15.20
C ALA A 139 9.50 -9.62 -16.54
N ASP A 140 8.76 -9.74 -17.65
CA ASP A 140 9.29 -9.63 -19.01
C ASP A 140 9.38 -8.15 -19.44
N ALA A 141 8.48 -7.31 -18.90
CA ALA A 141 8.49 -5.86 -19.10
C ALA A 141 8.25 -5.11 -17.80
N TYR A 142 8.87 -3.95 -17.65
CA TYR A 142 8.64 -2.99 -16.57
C TYR A 142 8.29 -1.62 -17.14
N VAL A 143 7.10 -1.10 -16.80
CA VAL A 143 6.62 0.22 -17.22
C VAL A 143 6.67 1.19 -16.05
N THR A 144 7.43 2.27 -16.20
CA THR A 144 7.53 3.34 -15.20
C THR A 144 7.92 4.66 -15.89
N ALA A 145 8.43 5.64 -15.15
CA ALA A 145 8.96 6.89 -15.67
C ALA A 145 10.26 7.34 -14.98
N ASP A 146 10.79 8.49 -15.43
CA ASP A 146 11.98 9.17 -14.89
C ASP A 146 13.26 8.31 -14.91
N ILE A 147 13.44 7.55 -15.98
CA ILE A 147 14.54 6.59 -16.07
C ILE A 147 15.81 7.28 -16.55
N LYS A 148 16.90 7.04 -15.81
CA LYS A 148 18.25 7.51 -16.17
C LYS A 148 18.92 6.58 -17.18
N TYR A 149 19.87 7.11 -17.93
CA TYR A 149 20.56 6.38 -19.00
C TYR A 149 21.19 5.05 -18.55
N HIS A 150 21.93 5.04 -17.43
CA HIS A 150 22.55 3.82 -16.92
C HIS A 150 21.54 2.74 -16.51
N THR A 151 20.36 3.14 -16.04
CA THR A 151 19.27 2.19 -15.74
C THR A 151 18.78 1.48 -17.01
N PHE A 152 18.78 2.14 -18.17
CA PHE A 152 18.48 1.48 -19.45
C PHE A 152 19.58 0.47 -19.84
N GLN A 153 20.85 0.78 -19.60
CA GLN A 153 21.96 -0.13 -19.90
C GLN A 153 21.88 -1.40 -19.05
N ASP A 154 21.62 -1.26 -17.75
CA ASP A 154 21.49 -2.39 -16.82
C ASP A 154 20.31 -3.32 -17.16
N ALA A 155 19.26 -2.76 -17.78
CA ALA A 155 18.02 -3.46 -18.08
C ALA A 155 18.05 -4.26 -19.39
N GLU A 156 18.82 -3.81 -20.39
CA GLU A 156 18.71 -4.21 -21.80
C GLU A 156 18.72 -5.74 -22.02
N SER A 157 19.54 -6.46 -21.27
CA SER A 157 19.70 -7.91 -21.37
C SER A 157 18.71 -8.71 -20.52
N ASN A 158 18.04 -8.07 -19.55
CA ASN A 158 17.27 -8.72 -18.50
C ASN A 158 15.75 -8.54 -18.63
N ILE A 159 15.30 -7.36 -19.06
CA ILE A 159 13.89 -6.98 -19.07
C ILE A 159 13.61 -5.90 -20.12
N ALA A 160 12.42 -5.88 -20.71
CA ALA A 160 11.99 -4.71 -21.47
C ALA A 160 11.65 -3.57 -20.49
N LEU A 161 12.44 -2.51 -20.47
CA LEU A 161 12.21 -1.35 -19.60
C LEU A 161 11.65 -0.19 -20.42
N ILE A 162 10.49 0.33 -20.01
CA ILE A 162 9.77 1.39 -20.70
C ILE A 162 9.64 2.59 -19.76
N ASP A 163 10.17 3.73 -20.20
CA ASP A 163 9.93 5.04 -19.61
C ASP A 163 8.79 5.73 -20.35
N ALA A 164 7.57 5.54 -19.85
CA ALA A 164 6.34 5.93 -20.50
C ALA A 164 5.84 7.35 -20.13
N GLY A 165 6.67 8.12 -19.41
CA GLY A 165 6.33 9.46 -18.94
C GLY A 165 5.63 9.47 -17.57
N HIS A 166 6.02 10.41 -16.72
CA HIS A 166 5.56 10.47 -15.32
C HIS A 166 4.06 10.77 -15.27
N PHE A 167 3.65 11.83 -15.96
CA PHE A 167 2.25 12.25 -16.01
C PHE A 167 1.36 11.18 -16.64
N GLU A 168 1.79 10.58 -17.74
CA GLU A 168 1.04 9.62 -18.54
C GLU A 168 0.80 8.32 -17.77
N THR A 169 1.76 7.91 -16.93
CA THR A 169 1.63 6.69 -16.12
C THR A 169 0.76 6.90 -14.88
N GLU A 170 0.63 8.12 -14.36
CA GLU A 170 -0.20 8.43 -13.19
C GLU A 170 -1.63 8.84 -13.56
N SER A 171 -1.82 9.55 -14.67
CA SER A 171 -3.12 10.05 -15.14
C SER A 171 -4.27 9.01 -15.16
N PRO A 172 -4.04 7.71 -15.48
CA PRO A 172 -5.09 6.70 -15.46
C PRO A 172 -5.80 6.50 -14.10
N ILE A 173 -5.22 6.98 -12.99
CA ILE A 173 -5.84 6.89 -11.66
C ILE A 173 -6.96 7.91 -11.46
N ILE A 174 -6.90 9.05 -12.13
CA ILE A 174 -7.81 10.19 -11.91
C ILE A 174 -9.29 9.81 -12.04
N PRO A 175 -9.78 9.21 -13.15
CA PRO A 175 -11.19 8.83 -13.25
C PRO A 175 -11.60 7.78 -12.20
N LYS A 176 -10.67 6.93 -11.76
CA LYS A 176 -10.93 5.94 -10.70
C LYS A 176 -11.10 6.60 -9.35
N LEU A 177 -10.27 7.62 -9.04
CA LEU A 177 -10.40 8.39 -7.81
C LEU A 177 -11.71 9.17 -7.76
N VAL A 178 -12.09 9.82 -8.87
CA VAL A 178 -13.40 10.49 -8.97
C VAL A 178 -14.51 9.51 -8.67
N SER A 179 -14.53 8.35 -9.35
CA SER A 179 -15.54 7.31 -9.11
C SER A 179 -15.54 6.79 -7.67
N TYR A 180 -14.36 6.57 -7.10
CA TYR A 180 -14.20 6.11 -5.71
C TYR A 180 -14.79 7.11 -4.72
N PHE A 181 -14.37 8.38 -4.79
CA PHE A 181 -14.82 9.41 -3.86
C PHE A 181 -16.31 9.70 -4.02
N THR A 182 -16.84 9.77 -5.25
CA THR A 182 -18.28 9.90 -5.48
C THR A 182 -19.04 8.78 -4.79
N LYS A 183 -18.59 7.52 -4.95
CA LYS A 183 -19.23 6.37 -4.30
C LYS A 183 -19.18 6.46 -2.76
N GLN A 184 -18.04 6.85 -2.19
CA GLN A 184 -17.91 6.99 -0.74
C GLN A 184 -18.86 8.08 -0.19
N LEU A 185 -18.91 9.23 -0.84
CA LEU A 185 -19.76 10.36 -0.42
C LEU A 185 -21.24 10.03 -0.54
N THR A 186 -21.67 9.45 -1.66
CA THR A 186 -23.06 8.99 -1.82
C THR A 186 -23.42 7.92 -0.78
N GLY A 187 -22.49 7.02 -0.43
CA GLY A 187 -22.69 6.02 0.63
C GLY A 187 -22.89 6.63 2.02
N LEU A 188 -22.42 7.86 2.25
CA LEU A 188 -22.64 8.63 3.48
C LEU A 188 -23.90 9.51 3.43
N GLY A 189 -24.64 9.51 2.32
CA GLY A 189 -25.78 10.41 2.10
C GLY A 189 -25.39 11.84 1.73
N GLU A 190 -24.11 12.09 1.45
CA GLU A 190 -23.59 13.41 1.08
C GLU A 190 -23.80 13.69 -0.41
N GLN A 191 -24.20 14.92 -0.74
CA GLN A 191 -24.40 15.39 -2.12
C GLN A 191 -23.26 16.29 -2.59
N ILE A 192 -22.03 15.91 -2.25
CA ILE A 192 -20.83 16.66 -2.63
C ILE A 192 -20.35 16.18 -4.01
N PRO A 193 -20.32 17.04 -5.04
CA PRO A 193 -19.87 16.64 -6.36
C PRO A 193 -18.34 16.53 -6.41
N VAL A 194 -17.84 15.52 -7.14
CA VAL A 194 -16.41 15.27 -7.33
C VAL A 194 -16.07 15.39 -8.82
N PHE A 195 -15.07 16.19 -9.13
CA PHE A 195 -14.65 16.45 -10.52
C PHE A 195 -13.16 16.19 -10.70
N ALA A 196 -12.78 15.73 -11.90
CA ALA A 196 -11.40 15.75 -12.34
C ALA A 196 -11.04 17.16 -12.83
N SER A 197 -9.81 17.61 -12.58
CA SER A 197 -9.30 18.83 -13.21
C SER A 197 -9.33 18.71 -14.73
N THR A 198 -9.81 19.73 -15.42
CA THR A 198 -9.77 19.84 -16.88
C THR A 198 -8.50 20.53 -17.38
N THR A 199 -7.73 21.15 -16.49
CA THR A 199 -6.44 21.75 -16.80
C THR A 199 -5.36 20.67 -16.73
N MET A 200 -4.78 20.34 -17.89
CA MET A 200 -3.70 19.36 -18.00
C MET A 200 -2.34 20.05 -17.76
N SER A 201 -1.66 19.71 -16.67
CA SER A 201 -0.39 20.32 -16.25
C SER A 201 0.79 19.37 -16.48
N ASN A 202 0.93 18.79 -17.67
CA ASN A 202 2.16 18.07 -18.02
C ASN A 202 3.21 19.09 -18.48
N PRO A 203 4.31 19.32 -17.73
CA PRO A 203 5.35 20.26 -18.13
C PRO A 203 6.24 19.71 -19.26
N VAL A 204 6.14 18.41 -19.56
CA VAL A 204 6.95 17.73 -20.57
C VAL A 204 6.26 17.79 -21.93
N CYS A 205 6.92 18.44 -22.89
CA CYS A 205 6.49 18.48 -24.28
C CYS A 205 7.29 17.49 -25.12
N TYR A 206 6.63 16.77 -26.02
CA TYR A 206 7.27 15.85 -26.95
C TYR A 206 7.42 16.52 -28.32
N TYR A 207 8.57 16.30 -28.95
CA TYR A 207 8.78 16.65 -30.35
C TYR A 207 8.57 15.39 -31.19
N SER A 208 7.77 15.48 -32.26
CA SER A 208 7.45 14.36 -33.15
C SER A 208 7.89 14.66 -34.57
#